data_AF-A0A248VQI1-F1
#
_entry.id   AF-A0A248VQI1-F1
#
_cell.length_a   1.000
_cell.length_b   1.000
_cell.length_c   1.000
_cell.angle_alpha   90.00
_cell.angle_beta   90.00
_cell.angle_gamma   90.00
#
_symmetry.space_group_name_H-M   'P 1'
#
loop_
_entity.id
_entity.type
_entity.pdbx_description
1 polymer ?
#
loop_
_entity_poly.entity_id
_entity_poly.type
_entity_poly.pdbx_seq_one_letter_code
_entity_poly.pdbx_strand_id
1 'polypeptide(L)'
;MKFRHIATCALLAATSCATLAADDTACATLVGAAHSGPPQSFQVRDGEPVDLVSGAATVHGKLLVFGDSGVFRVYWQPENSPEKYVLANAGVNAVRLISTPPQGTPAQNGQPGTAREPQRVLSCPAL
;
A
#
# COMPACT_ATOMS: atom_id res chain seq x y z
N MET A 1 -18.03 -41.35 -58.79
CA MET A 1 -17.75 -40.00 -58.24
C MET A 1 -17.15 -40.17 -56.85
N LYS A 2 -15.93 -39.67 -56.63
CA LYS A 2 -15.16 -39.80 -55.38
C LYS A 2 -15.07 -38.41 -54.76
N PHE A 3 -15.79 -38.16 -53.67
CA PHE A 3 -15.60 -36.98 -52.83
C PHE A 3 -15.06 -37.46 -51.49
N ARG A 4 -13.80 -37.12 -51.22
CA ARG A 4 -13.14 -37.33 -49.92
C ARG A 4 -13.34 -36.06 -49.11
N HIS A 5 -14.07 -36.16 -48.01
CA HIS A 5 -14.19 -35.09 -47.02
C HIS A 5 -12.98 -35.13 -46.08
N ILE A 6 -12.23 -34.03 -46.02
CA ILE A 6 -11.19 -33.80 -45.00
C ILE A 6 -11.88 -32.95 -43.93
N ALA A 7 -12.19 -33.55 -42.79
CA ALA A 7 -12.68 -32.86 -41.60
C ALA A 7 -11.48 -32.34 -40.81
N THR A 8 -11.27 -31.02 -40.82
CA THR A 8 -10.22 -30.37 -40.02
C THR A 8 -10.81 -29.99 -38.66
N CYS A 9 -10.45 -30.74 -37.63
CA CYS A 9 -10.68 -30.38 -36.22
C CYS A 9 -9.85 -29.13 -35.86
N ALA A 10 -10.51 -28.05 -35.44
CA ALA A 10 -9.86 -26.92 -34.78
C ALA A 10 -10.27 -26.92 -33.30
N LEU A 11 -9.38 -27.40 -32.44
CA LEU A 11 -9.46 -27.23 -30.98
C LEU A 11 -9.06 -25.79 -30.64
N LEU A 12 -10.04 -24.94 -30.32
CA LEU A 12 -9.82 -23.61 -29.76
C LEU A 12 -9.70 -23.73 -28.23
N ALA A 13 -8.47 -23.93 -27.75
CA ALA A 13 -8.12 -23.66 -26.36
C ALA A 13 -7.72 -22.19 -26.25
N ALA A 14 -8.66 -21.31 -25.91
CA ALA A 14 -8.36 -19.96 -25.48
C ALA A 14 -8.36 -19.94 -23.95
N THR A 15 -7.17 -20.12 -23.39
CA THR A 15 -6.83 -19.87 -21.99
C THR A 15 -7.31 -18.48 -21.58
N SER A 16 -8.18 -18.44 -20.58
CA SER A 16 -8.56 -17.24 -19.84
C SER A 16 -7.33 -16.70 -19.10
N CYS A 17 -6.62 -15.76 -19.71
CA CYS A 17 -5.69 -14.90 -18.99
C CYS A 17 -6.50 -14.01 -18.05
N ALA A 18 -6.42 -14.28 -16.76
CA ALA A 18 -6.81 -13.32 -15.74
C ALA A 18 -6.04 -12.02 -16.00
N THR A 19 -6.76 -10.95 -16.29
CA THR A 19 -6.22 -9.60 -16.34
C THR A 19 -5.82 -9.21 -14.92
N LEU A 20 -4.60 -9.55 -14.52
CA LEU A 20 -3.86 -8.78 -13.52
C LEU A 20 -3.61 -7.41 -14.15
N ALA A 21 -4.56 -6.49 -13.95
CA ALA A 21 -4.29 -5.07 -14.16
C ALA A 21 -3.27 -4.65 -13.09
N ALA A 22 -1.99 -4.79 -13.43
CA ALA A 22 -0.92 -4.17 -12.68
C ALA A 22 -1.12 -2.65 -12.77
N ASP A 23 -1.36 -2.05 -11.61
CA ASP A 23 -1.29 -0.62 -11.37
C ASP A 23 0.21 -0.24 -11.39
N ASP A 24 0.79 -0.20 -12.61
CA ASP A 24 2.22 -0.30 -12.98
C ASP A 24 3.21 0.68 -12.29
N THR A 25 2.80 1.47 -11.31
CA THR A 25 3.66 2.41 -10.56
C THR A 25 3.71 2.17 -9.05
N ALA A 26 2.79 1.39 -8.48
CA ALA A 26 2.77 1.10 -7.05
C ALA A 26 3.42 -0.28 -6.76
N CYS A 27 4.28 -0.36 -5.75
CA CYS A 27 4.89 -1.63 -5.33
C CYS A 27 4.31 -2.19 -4.04
N ALA A 28 3.52 -1.41 -3.31
CA ALA A 28 2.84 -1.86 -2.11
C ALA A 28 1.62 -0.99 -1.81
N THR A 29 0.83 -1.38 -0.81
CA THR A 29 -0.27 -0.58 -0.25
C THR A 29 -0.13 -0.49 1.26
N LEU A 30 -0.23 0.71 1.82
CA LEU A 30 -0.44 0.92 3.25
C LEU A 30 -1.91 0.74 3.58
N VAL A 31 -2.20 -0.15 4.53
CA VAL A 31 -3.56 -0.48 4.98
C VAL A 31 -3.61 -0.47 6.50
N GLY A 32 -4.79 -0.19 7.08
CA GLY A 32 -4.98 -0.41 8.51
C GLY A 32 -4.74 -1.89 8.86
N ALA A 33 -3.97 -2.15 9.92
CA ALA A 33 -3.65 -3.52 10.29
C ALA A 33 -4.93 -4.25 10.75
N ALA A 34 -5.30 -5.29 10.02
CA ALA A 34 -6.42 -6.16 10.35
C ALA A 34 -5.94 -7.61 10.27
N HIS A 35 -6.22 -8.40 11.32
CA HIS A 35 -5.68 -9.75 11.48
C HIS A 35 -6.19 -10.76 10.43
N SER A 36 -7.17 -10.39 9.60
CA SER A 36 -7.63 -11.11 8.40
C SER A 36 -8.81 -10.36 7.79
N GLY A 37 -8.63 -9.73 6.63
CA GLY A 37 -9.72 -9.01 5.99
C GLY A 37 -9.28 -8.21 4.76
N PRO A 38 -10.24 -7.62 4.03
CA PRO A 38 -9.91 -6.74 2.90
C PRO A 38 -9.13 -5.52 3.39
N PRO A 39 -8.35 -4.84 2.52
CA PRO A 39 -7.65 -3.60 2.85
C PRO A 39 -8.56 -2.62 3.60
N GLN A 40 -8.14 -2.19 4.79
CA GLN A 40 -8.91 -1.29 5.63
C GLN A 40 -8.36 0.14 5.61
N SER A 41 -9.27 1.10 5.78
CA SER A 41 -8.92 2.46 6.17
C SER A 41 -8.19 2.48 7.52
N PHE A 42 -7.44 3.54 7.81
CA PHE A 42 -6.74 3.73 9.07
C PHE A 42 -6.82 5.18 9.54
N GLN A 43 -6.66 5.40 10.84
CA GLN A 43 -6.67 6.73 11.42
C GLN A 43 -5.28 7.35 11.44
N VAL A 44 -5.15 8.61 11.01
CA VAL A 44 -3.88 9.34 11.11
C VAL A 44 -3.69 9.81 12.55
N ARG A 45 -3.08 8.96 13.37
CA ARG A 45 -2.72 9.24 14.76
C ARG A 45 -1.46 8.48 15.14
N ASP A 46 -0.75 8.99 16.15
CA ASP A 46 0.44 8.31 16.67
C ASP A 46 0.10 6.91 17.19
N GLY A 47 0.91 5.93 16.84
CA GLY A 47 0.74 4.52 17.22
C GLY A 47 -0.28 3.74 16.40
N GLU A 48 -0.95 4.33 15.40
CA GLU A 48 -1.92 3.61 14.57
C GLU A 48 -1.25 2.40 13.88
N PRO A 49 -1.74 1.17 14.07
CA PRO A 49 -1.24 -0.01 13.36
C PRO A 49 -1.54 0.10 11.86
N VAL A 50 -0.49 0.10 11.05
CA VAL A 50 -0.58 0.20 9.58
C VAL A 50 0.43 -0.74 8.96
N ASP A 51 -0.08 -1.65 8.13
CA ASP A 51 0.72 -2.65 7.45
C ASP A 51 1.05 -2.19 6.03
N LEU A 52 2.25 -2.54 5.56
CA LEU A 52 2.65 -2.41 4.17
C LEU A 52 2.51 -3.76 3.47
N VAL A 53 1.55 -3.87 2.55
CA VAL A 53 1.22 -5.12 1.84
C VAL A 53 1.73 -5.07 0.41
N SER A 54 2.50 -6.08 0.01
CA SER A 54 3.04 -6.27 -1.35
C SER A 54 2.84 -7.71 -1.79
N GLY A 55 1.86 -7.96 -2.65
CA GLY A 55 1.51 -9.32 -3.08
C GLY A 55 1.15 -10.20 -1.88
N ALA A 56 1.94 -11.25 -1.62
CA ALA A 56 1.76 -12.13 -0.47
C ALA A 56 2.56 -11.69 0.79
N ALA A 57 3.43 -10.68 0.66
CA ALA A 57 4.24 -10.18 1.76
C ALA A 57 3.51 -9.07 2.52
N THR A 58 3.66 -9.07 3.84
CA THR A 58 3.17 -8.02 4.73
C THR A 58 4.29 -7.61 5.66
N VAL A 59 4.58 -6.31 5.71
CA VAL A 59 5.48 -5.71 6.70
C VAL A 59 4.62 -4.96 7.71
N HIS A 60 4.62 -5.45 8.95
CA HIS A 60 3.90 -4.80 10.03
C HIS A 60 4.57 -3.48 10.41
N GLY A 61 3.76 -2.50 10.80
CA GLY A 61 4.28 -1.20 11.20
C GLY A 61 3.24 -0.36 11.91
N LYS A 62 3.64 0.87 12.21
CA LYS A 62 2.78 1.85 12.85
C LYS A 62 3.02 3.24 12.31
N LEU A 63 2.01 4.09 12.45
CA LEU A 63 2.16 5.51 12.21
C LEU A 63 2.83 6.18 13.40
N LEU A 64 3.71 7.12 13.09
CA LEU A 64 4.20 8.13 14.01
C LEU A 64 3.75 9.48 13.47
N VAL A 65 3.23 10.34 14.33
CA VAL A 65 2.73 11.65 13.91
C VAL A 65 3.47 12.74 14.67
N PHE A 66 4.01 13.70 13.93
CA PHE A 66 4.72 14.86 14.48
C PHE A 66 4.02 16.14 14.04
N GLY A 67 3.78 17.03 14.99
CA GLY A 67 3.18 18.34 14.76
C GLY A 67 4.20 19.45 14.97
N ASP A 68 4.13 20.46 14.11
CA ASP A 68 4.77 21.76 14.32
C ASP A 68 3.90 22.84 13.69
N SER A 69 3.59 23.89 14.45
CA SER A 69 2.90 25.09 13.96
C SER A 69 1.59 24.81 13.18
N GLY A 70 0.82 23.82 13.64
CA GLY A 70 -0.45 23.42 13.02
C GLY A 70 -0.33 22.50 11.81
N VAL A 71 0.88 22.13 11.40
CA VAL A 71 1.14 21.16 10.33
C VAL A 71 1.51 19.81 10.94
N PHE A 72 0.80 18.76 10.53
CA PHE A 72 1.11 17.38 10.92
C PHE A 72 1.89 16.66 9.83
N ARG A 73 2.97 15.99 10.22
CA ARG A 73 3.79 15.12 9.39
C ARG A 73 3.60 13.69 9.87
N VAL A 74 3.27 12.83 8.94
CA VAL A 74 3.00 11.42 9.21
C VAL A 74 4.18 10.62 8.72
N TYR A 75 4.68 9.74 9.58
CA TYR A 75 5.70 8.77 9.27
C TYR A 75 5.14 7.38 9.46
N TRP A 76 5.61 6.42 8.69
CA TRP A 76 5.41 5.00 8.92
C TRP A 76 6.74 4.39 9.36
N GLN A 77 6.69 3.55 10.38
CA GLN A 77 7.83 2.83 10.92
C GLN A 77 7.52 1.34 10.87
N PRO A 78 8.33 0.52 10.17
CA PRO A 78 8.25 -0.93 10.27
C PRO A 78 8.47 -1.38 11.71
N GLU A 79 7.78 -2.44 12.12
CA GLU A 79 8.08 -3.11 13.38
C GLU A 79 9.53 -3.58 13.40
N ASN A 80 10.16 -3.50 14.58
CA ASN A 80 11.56 -3.88 14.78
C ASN A 80 12.59 -3.11 13.95
N SER A 81 12.20 -2.04 13.25
CA SER A 81 13.12 -1.14 12.53
C SER A 81 13.22 0.23 13.21
N PRO A 82 14.44 0.80 13.36
CA PRO A 82 14.59 2.18 13.82
C PRO A 82 14.22 3.21 12.75
N GLU A 83 14.13 2.77 11.49
CA GLU A 83 13.92 3.62 10.33
C GLU A 83 12.49 4.16 10.26
N LYS A 84 12.34 5.40 9.80
CA LYS A 84 11.07 6.10 9.73
C LYS A 84 10.93 6.71 8.35
N TYR A 85 9.81 6.43 7.71
CA TYR A 85 9.51 6.87 6.37
C TYR A 85 8.40 7.91 6.39
N VAL A 86 8.68 9.15 5.99
CA VAL A 86 7.60 10.14 5.85
C VAL A 86 6.65 9.70 4.74
N LEU A 87 5.35 9.87 4.97
CA LEU A 87 4.30 9.67 3.96
C LEU A 87 4.20 10.95 3.11
N ALA A 88 5.04 11.05 2.09
CA ALA A 88 4.99 12.16 1.15
C ALA A 88 3.82 11.96 0.17
N ASN A 89 2.86 12.89 0.17
CA ASN A 89 1.71 12.84 -0.73
C ASN A 89 2.17 12.76 -2.20
N ALA A 90 1.66 11.76 -2.93
CA ALA A 90 1.99 11.51 -4.33
C ALA A 90 0.73 11.41 -5.21
N GLY A 91 -0.42 11.88 -4.73
CA GLY A 91 -1.69 11.87 -5.42
C GLY A 91 -2.85 11.42 -4.53
N VAL A 92 -4.01 11.20 -5.15
CA VAL A 92 -5.18 10.65 -4.45
C VAL A 92 -4.86 9.23 -4.00
N ASN A 93 -4.97 9.00 -2.68
CA ASN A 93 -4.69 7.71 -2.05
C ASN A 93 -3.33 7.13 -2.46
N ALA A 94 -2.32 7.99 -2.61
CA ALA A 94 -0.98 7.61 -3.02
C ALA A 94 0.08 8.37 -2.24
N VAL A 95 1.13 7.67 -1.84
CA VAL A 95 2.27 8.23 -1.11
C VAL A 95 3.60 7.70 -1.64
N ARG A 96 4.66 8.42 -1.33
CA ARG A 96 6.04 7.93 -1.34
C ARG A 96 6.53 7.84 0.10
N LEU A 97 7.14 6.71 0.43
CA LEU A 97 7.88 6.47 1.65
C LEU A 97 9.31 6.99 1.47
N ILE A 98 9.69 8.00 2.24
CA ILE A 98 11.02 8.61 2.17
C ILE A 98 11.67 8.54 3.55
N SER A 99 12.81 7.84 3.64
CA SER A 99 13.56 7.73 4.88
C SER A 99 14.16 9.08 5.26
N THR A 100 13.66 9.67 6.35
CA THR A 100 14.11 10.98 6.85
C THR A 100 13.95 11.06 8.36
N PRO A 101 14.80 11.85 9.06
CA PRO A 101 14.59 12.15 10.46
C PRO A 101 13.23 12.83 10.69
N PRO A 102 12.48 12.47 11.77
CA PRO A 102 11.26 13.16 12.14
C PRO A 102 11.46 14.66 12.31
N GLN A 103 10.47 15.43 11.88
CA GLN A 103 10.44 16.88 12.01
C GLN A 103 9.26 17.30 12.88
N GLY A 104 9.51 18.17 13.85
CA GLY A 104 8.52 18.62 14.83
C GLY A 104 8.50 17.78 16.11
N THR A 105 7.45 17.95 16.91
CA THR A 105 7.25 17.25 18.17
C THR A 105 6.16 16.19 18.05
N PRO A 106 6.21 15.06 18.79
CA PRO A 106 5.15 14.06 18.74
C PRO A 106 3.75 14.67 18.94
N ALA A 107 2.82 14.32 18.07
CA ALA A 107 1.44 14.74 18.17
C ALA A 107 0.78 14.10 19.40
N GLN A 108 -0.10 14.84 20.06
CA GLN A 108 -0.74 14.41 21.29
C GLN A 108 -2.22 14.11 21.06
N ASN A 109 -2.82 13.37 22.00
CA ASN A 109 -4.27 13.19 22.10
C ASN A 109 -4.92 12.65 20.80
N GLY A 110 -4.20 11.80 20.06
CA GLY A 110 -4.69 11.17 18.84
C GLY A 110 -4.82 12.11 17.63
N GLN A 111 -4.23 13.31 17.68
CA GLN A 111 -4.26 14.25 16.57
C GLN A 111 -3.38 13.78 15.38
N PRO A 112 -3.76 14.13 14.13
CA PRO A 112 -4.99 14.83 13.74
C PRO A 112 -6.25 13.94 13.78
N GLY A 113 -6.11 12.61 13.83
CA GLY A 113 -7.22 11.67 14.00
C GLY A 113 -8.12 11.53 12.78
N THR A 114 -7.68 12.01 11.62
CA THR A 114 -8.43 11.91 10.36
C THR A 114 -8.30 10.52 9.74
N ALA A 115 -9.40 9.95 9.25
CA ALA A 115 -9.37 8.68 8.54
C ALA A 115 -8.71 8.84 7.15
N ARG A 116 -7.97 7.82 6.74
CA ARG A 116 -7.45 7.66 5.37
C ARG A 116 -7.85 6.31 4.82
N GLU A 117 -8.27 6.31 3.56
CA GLU A 117 -8.38 5.10 2.75
C GLU A 117 -7.01 4.43 2.59
N PRO A 118 -6.95 3.14 2.20
CA PRO A 118 -5.71 2.49 1.78
C PRO A 118 -4.88 3.37 0.84
N GLN A 119 -3.57 3.47 1.09
CA GLN A 119 -2.67 4.33 0.33
C GLN A 119 -1.72 3.50 -0.53
N ARG A 120 -1.71 3.72 -1.84
CA ARG A 120 -0.73 3.12 -2.74
C ARG A 120 0.65 3.70 -2.50
N VAL A 121 1.67 2.85 -2.51
CA VAL A 121 3.05 3.25 -2.26
C VAL A 121 3.83 3.21 -3.56
N LEU A 122 4.27 4.39 -4.02
CA LEU A 122 4.94 4.59 -5.31
C LEU A 122 6.48 4.61 -5.23
N SER A 123 7.01 4.29 -4.05
CA SER A 123 8.44 4.16 -3.78
C SER A 123 8.68 2.80 -3.15
N CYS A 124 9.72 2.08 -3.57
CA CYS A 124 9.93 0.70 -3.16
C CYS A 124 11.18 0.61 -2.28
N PRO A 125 11.09 1.01 -1.00
CA PRO A 125 12.18 0.80 -0.07
C PRO A 125 12.45 -0.70 0.09
N ALA A 126 13.72 -1.07 0.22
CA ALA A 126 14.10 -2.44 0.54
C ALA A 126 13.89 -2.65 2.05
N LEU A 127 12.79 -3.32 2.40
CA LEU A 127 12.32 -3.56 3.77
C LEU A 127 12.41 -5.04 4.14
#